data_AF-A0A7X7ZEB1-F1
#
_entry.id   AF-A0A7X7ZEB1-F1
#
_cell.length_a   1.000
_cell.length_b   1.000
_cell.length_c   1.000
_cell.angle_alpha   90.00
_cell.angle_beta   90.00
_cell.angle_gamma   90.00
#
_symmetry.space_group_name_H-M   'P 1'
#
loop_
_entity.id
_entity.type
_entity.pdbx_description
1 polymer ?
#
loop_
_entity_poly.entity_id
_entity_poly.type
_entity_poly.pdbx_seq_one_letter_code
_entity_poly.pdbx_strand_id
1 'polypeptide(L)'
;MENENSYETEEIKEMINNHRFHEGEALISTLMLKEPHAARPHNLMGILLEKEGKHSDAMKHFRAAYALDPSYEPAEKNLETFGAFAIDRDYDYGEEPMKETKTVQQKEHALCI
;
A
#
# COMPACT_ATOMS: atom_id res chain seq x y z
N MET A 1 17.17 7.88 5.11
CA MET A 1 16.34 7.00 5.95
C MET A 1 15.06 6.66 5.17
N GLU A 2 15.23 6.22 3.92
CA GLU A 2 14.16 6.06 2.94
C GLU A 2 14.27 4.61 2.47
N ASN A 3 13.48 3.70 3.06
CA ASN A 3 13.30 2.29 2.67
C ASN A 3 12.35 1.51 3.61
N GLU A 4 11.82 2.13 4.68
CA GLU A 4 10.98 1.43 5.68
C GLU A 4 9.61 1.02 5.09
N ASN A 5 8.94 1.93 4.38
CA ASN A 5 7.62 1.67 3.80
C ASN A 5 7.64 0.58 2.70
N SER A 6 8.72 0.45 1.93
CA SER A 6 8.83 -0.62 0.92
C SER A 6 9.10 -1.99 1.57
N TYR A 7 9.91 -2.05 2.62
CA TYR A 7 10.17 -3.27 3.37
C TYR A 7 8.90 -3.80 4.05
N GLU A 8 8.13 -2.90 4.69
CA GLU A 8 6.87 -3.26 5.35
C GLU A 8 5.84 -3.83 4.34
N THR A 9 5.77 -3.29 3.11
CA THR A 9 4.83 -3.82 2.10
C THR A 9 5.20 -5.24 1.66
N GLU A 10 6.48 -5.51 1.41
CA GLU A 10 6.95 -6.83 1.01
C GLU A 10 6.77 -7.86 2.14
N GLU A 11 7.00 -7.48 3.40
CA GLU A 11 6.73 -8.35 4.55
C GLU A 11 5.23 -8.70 4.67
N ILE A 12 4.35 -7.70 4.52
CA ILE A 12 2.89 -7.90 4.53
C ILE A 12 2.47 -8.83 3.39
N LYS A 13 3.00 -8.63 2.19
CA LYS A 13 2.75 -9.47 1.02
C LYS A 13 3.20 -10.91 1.25
N GLU A 14 4.37 -11.11 1.87
CA GLU A 14 4.86 -12.43 2.25
C GLU A 14 3.93 -13.10 3.28
N MET A 15 3.49 -12.38 4.31
CA MET A 15 2.54 -12.88 5.30
C MET A 15 1.21 -13.30 4.66
N ILE A 16 0.67 -12.49 3.76
CA ILE A 16 -0.56 -12.78 3.02
C ILE A 16 -0.40 -14.04 2.16
N ASN A 17 0.69 -14.15 1.41
CA ASN A 17 0.97 -15.32 0.56
C ASN A 17 1.16 -16.61 1.38
N ASN A 18 1.67 -16.50 2.60
CA ASN A 18 1.84 -17.61 3.53
C ASN A 18 0.61 -17.85 4.43
N HIS A 19 -0.53 -17.18 4.16
CA HIS A 19 -1.75 -17.25 4.96
C HIS A 19 -1.57 -16.85 6.45
N ARG A 20 -0.53 -16.09 6.79
CA ARG A 20 -0.27 -15.53 8.12
C ARG A 20 -1.07 -14.24 8.33
N PHE A 21 -2.39 -14.31 8.18
CA PHE A 21 -3.28 -13.14 8.18
C PHE A 21 -3.25 -12.35 9.50
N HIS A 22 -3.16 -13.03 10.64
CA HIS A 22 -3.10 -12.38 11.95
C HIS A 22 -1.84 -11.51 12.12
N GLU A 23 -0.69 -11.98 11.62
CA GLU A 23 0.56 -11.20 11.67
C GLU A 23 0.49 -9.99 10.74
N GLY A 24 -0.03 -10.18 9.52
CA GLY A 24 -0.22 -9.09 8.57
C GLY A 24 -1.20 -8.03 9.10
N GLU A 25 -2.30 -8.45 9.72
CA GLU A 25 -3.29 -7.54 10.32
C GLU A 25 -2.66 -6.71 11.45
N ALA A 26 -1.86 -7.34 12.30
CA ALA A 26 -1.15 -6.63 13.38
C ALA A 26 -0.20 -5.58 12.81
N LEU A 27 0.62 -5.95 11.82
CA LEU A 27 1.55 -5.02 11.18
C LEU A 27 0.81 -3.87 10.50
N ILE A 28 -0.19 -4.14 9.67
CA ILE A 28 -1.01 -3.12 9.00
C ILE A 28 -1.69 -2.20 10.03
N SER A 29 -2.18 -2.74 11.14
CA SER A 29 -2.77 -1.94 12.21
C SER A 29 -1.77 -0.96 12.83
N THR A 30 -0.50 -1.37 12.98
CA THR A 30 0.55 -0.42 13.39
C THR A 30 0.79 0.66 12.35
N LEU A 31 0.71 0.35 11.05
CA LEU A 31 0.83 1.35 9.99
C LEU A 31 -0.32 2.35 10.02
N MET A 32 -1.56 1.89 10.27
CA MET A 32 -2.70 2.79 10.46
C MET A 32 -2.54 3.71 11.67
N LEU A 33 -1.87 3.26 12.74
CA LEU A 33 -1.56 4.10 13.89
C LEU A 33 -0.45 5.12 13.60
N LYS A 34 0.56 4.74 12.82
CA LYS A 34 1.65 5.64 12.39
C LYS A 34 1.14 6.69 11.40
N GLU A 35 0.30 6.26 10.45
CA GLU A 35 -0.16 7.04 9.30
C GLU A 35 -1.71 7.02 9.18
N PRO A 36 -2.44 7.61 10.14
CA PRO A 36 -3.91 7.51 10.21
C PRO A 36 -4.66 8.20 9.06
N HIS A 37 -3.95 8.99 8.24
CA HIS A 37 -4.50 9.70 7.09
C HIS A 37 -3.94 9.20 5.76
N ALA A 38 -3.13 8.15 5.76
CA ALA A 38 -2.58 7.58 4.53
C ALA A 38 -3.53 6.54 3.93
N ALA A 39 -3.66 6.54 2.60
CA ALA A 39 -4.45 5.55 1.89
C ALA A 39 -3.81 4.14 1.90
N ARG A 40 -2.47 4.08 1.91
CA ARG A 40 -1.69 2.84 1.80
C ARG A 40 -2.08 1.77 2.84
N PRO A 41 -2.09 2.04 4.17
CA PRO A 41 -2.47 1.02 5.16
C PRO A 41 -3.90 0.48 4.95
N HIS A 42 -4.83 1.34 4.54
CA HIS A 42 -6.19 0.92 4.21
C HIS A 42 -6.24 0.03 2.96
N ASN A 43 -5.45 0.34 1.94
CA ASN A 43 -5.34 -0.52 0.76
C ASN A 43 -4.78 -1.90 1.13
N LEU A 44 -3.71 -1.96 1.91
CA LEU A 44 -3.08 -3.21 2.36
C LEU A 44 -4.03 -4.08 3.20
N MET A 45 -4.80 -3.47 4.10
CA MET A 45 -5.84 -4.18 4.86
C MET A 45 -6.93 -4.74 3.93
N GLY A 46 -7.31 -4.00 2.90
CA GLY A 46 -8.26 -4.46 1.88
C GLY A 46 -7.79 -5.74 1.20
N ILE A 47 -6.52 -5.78 0.77
CA ILE A 47 -5.92 -6.96 0.13
C ILE A 47 -5.85 -8.14 1.10
N LEU A 48 -5.41 -7.91 2.34
CA LEU A 48 -5.31 -8.95 3.36
C LEU A 48 -6.66 -9.62 3.62
N LEU A 49 -7.70 -8.80 3.88
CA LEU A 49 -9.04 -9.27 4.18
C LEU A 49 -9.65 -10.00 2.98
N GLU A 50 -9.33 -9.58 1.76
CA GLU A 50 -9.80 -10.28 0.58
C GLU A 50 -9.18 -11.67 0.46
N LYS A 51 -7.88 -11.79 0.67
CA LYS A 51 -7.17 -13.08 0.66
C LYS A 51 -7.59 -14.01 1.80
N GLU A 52 -8.07 -13.45 2.91
CA GLU A 52 -8.71 -14.19 4.00
C GLU A 52 -10.17 -14.59 3.69
N GLY A 53 -10.78 -14.07 2.61
CA GLY A 53 -12.16 -14.34 2.21
C GLY A 53 -13.20 -13.41 2.85
N LYS A 54 -12.78 -12.39 3.59
CA LYS A 54 -13.63 -11.36 4.22
C LYS A 54 -13.96 -10.23 3.25
N HIS A 55 -14.61 -10.59 2.14
CA HIS A 55 -14.91 -9.68 1.02
C HIS A 55 -15.64 -8.39 1.44
N SER A 56 -16.64 -8.48 2.33
CA SER A 56 -17.40 -7.30 2.77
C SER A 56 -16.53 -6.27 3.49
N ASP A 57 -15.55 -6.74 4.26
CA ASP A 57 -14.66 -5.87 5.03
C ASP A 57 -13.53 -5.33 4.15
N ALA A 58 -13.01 -6.14 3.23
CA ALA A 58 -12.06 -5.71 2.20
C ALA A 58 -12.58 -4.48 1.42
N MET A 59 -13.84 -4.54 0.96
CA MET A 59 -14.48 -3.43 0.24
C MET A 59 -14.54 -2.13 1.08
N LYS A 60 -14.77 -2.23 2.40
CA LYS A 60 -14.78 -1.04 3.26
C LYS A 60 -13.39 -0.39 3.30
N HIS A 61 -12.35 -1.20 3.37
CA HIS A 61 -10.96 -0.74 3.43
C HIS A 61 -10.49 -0.14 2.11
N PHE A 62 -10.82 -0.74 0.96
CA PHE A 62 -10.54 -0.16 -0.34
C PHE A 62 -11.26 1.19 -0.54
N ARG A 63 -12.52 1.30 -0.12
CA ARG A 63 -13.25 2.59 -0.15
C ARG A 63 -12.65 3.63 0.77
N ALA A 64 -12.17 3.23 1.95
CA ALA A 64 -11.50 4.13 2.87
C ALA A 64 -10.18 4.66 2.27
N ALA A 65 -9.38 3.79 1.64
CA ALA A 65 -8.16 4.19 0.96
C ALA A 65 -8.43 5.24 -0.13
N TYR A 66 -9.42 4.97 -1.00
CA TYR A 66 -9.82 5.91 -2.05
C TYR A 66 -10.40 7.22 -1.50
N ALA A 67 -11.15 7.17 -0.40
CA ALA A 67 -11.70 8.37 0.22
C ALA A 67 -10.62 9.25 0.88
N LEU A 68 -9.55 8.64 1.40
CA LEU A 68 -8.40 9.35 1.98
C LEU A 68 -7.54 9.98 0.89
N ASP A 69 -7.26 9.25 -0.19
CA ASP A 69 -6.51 9.74 -1.33
C ASP A 69 -7.06 9.17 -2.65
N PRO A 70 -7.90 9.93 -3.36
CA PRO A 70 -8.39 9.53 -4.68
C PRO A 70 -7.28 9.45 -5.74
N SER A 71 -6.10 10.02 -5.52
CA SER A 71 -4.96 9.95 -6.43
C SER A 71 -4.03 8.76 -6.16
N TYR A 72 -4.32 7.98 -5.11
CA TYR A 72 -3.60 6.76 -4.81
C TYR A 72 -4.08 5.63 -5.74
N GLU A 73 -3.45 5.57 -6.92
CA GLU A 73 -3.70 4.61 -8.00
C GLU A 73 -3.95 3.16 -7.54
N PRO A 74 -3.21 2.60 -6.55
CA PRO A 74 -3.45 1.23 -6.09
C PRO A 74 -4.85 1.02 -5.51
N ALA A 75 -5.40 2.00 -4.80
CA ALA A 75 -6.75 1.89 -4.24
C ALA A 75 -7.84 1.93 -5.31
N GLU A 76 -7.68 2.77 -6.34
CA GLU A 76 -8.62 2.83 -7.47
C GLU A 76 -8.64 1.49 -8.23
N LYS A 77 -7.48 0.97 -8.62
CA LYS A 77 -7.36 -0.33 -9.31
C LYS A 77 -7.95 -1.48 -8.50
N ASN A 78 -7.70 -1.52 -7.20
CA ASN A 78 -8.21 -2.59 -6.34
C ASN A 78 -9.74 -2.49 -6.15
N LEU A 79 -10.31 -1.28 -6.09
CA LEU A 79 -11.76 -1.08 -6.09
C LEU A 79 -12.42 -1.57 -7.38
N GLU A 80 -11.85 -1.23 -8.53
CA GLU A 80 -12.34 -1.68 -9.84
C GLU A 80 -12.28 -3.21 -9.95
N THR A 81 -11.14 -3.80 -9.58
CA THR A 81 -10.90 -5.24 -9.60
C THR A 81 -11.83 -6.00 -8.66
N PHE A 82 -12.10 -5.45 -7.48
CA PHE A 82 -13.05 -6.04 -6.54
C PHE A 82 -14.50 -5.98 -7.05
N GLY A 83 -14.87 -4.88 -7.73
CA GLY A 83 -16.20 -4.72 -8.34
C GLY A 83 -16.41 -5.61 -9.57
N ALA A 84 -15.33 -5.95 -10.28
CA ALA A 84 -15.35 -6.90 -11.37
C ALA A 84 -15.45 -8.34 -10.82
N PHE A 85 -16.38 -9.14 -11.33
CA PHE A 85 -16.53 -10.58 -11.05
C PHE A 85 -15.39 -11.41 -11.68
N ALA A 86 -14.14 -10.94 -11.62
CA ALA A 86 -12.98 -11.62 -12.16
C ALA A 86 -12.58 -12.79 -11.25
N ILE A 87 -12.33 -13.96 -11.87
CA ILE A 87 -11.98 -15.22 -11.20
C ILE A 87 -10.49 -15.27 -10.82
N ASP A 88 -9.68 -14.35 -11.36
CA ASP A 88 -8.25 -14.20 -11.05
C ASP A 88 -7.94 -12.72 -10.83
N ARG A 89 -7.68 -12.34 -9.57
CA ARG A 89 -7.48 -10.94 -9.15
C ARG A 89 -6.02 -10.73 -8.73
N ASP A 90 -5.31 -9.94 -9.50
CA ASP A 90 -4.01 -9.38 -9.14
C ASP A 90 -4.23 -8.05 -8.41
N TYR A 91 -3.68 -7.91 -7.20
CA TYR A 91 -3.89 -6.73 -6.36
C TYR A 91 -2.65 -5.85 -6.36
N ASP A 92 -2.86 -4.55 -6.54
CA ASP A 92 -1.80 -3.56 -6.44
C ASP A 92 -1.58 -3.21 -4.95
N TYR A 93 -0.49 -3.72 -4.36
CA TYR A 93 -0.12 -3.42 -2.99
C TYR A 93 0.34 -1.96 -2.79
N GLY A 94 0.56 -1.24 -3.90
CA GLY A 94 1.06 0.13 -3.90
C GLY A 94 2.55 0.24 -3.66
N GLU A 95 3.31 -0.68 -4.24
CA GLU A 95 4.75 -0.52 -4.41
C GLU A 95 4.99 0.71 -5.31
N GLU A 96 5.55 1.80 -4.76
CA GLU A 96 6.02 2.89 -5.61
C GLU A 96 7.11 2.36 -6.55
N PRO A 97 7.12 2.71 -7.84
CA PRO A 97 8.18 2.28 -8.74
C PRO A 97 9.52 2.73 -8.15
N MET A 98 10.51 1.82 -8.14
CA MET A 98 11.90 2.16 -7.88
C MET A 98 12.24 3.43 -8.66
N LYS A 99 12.35 4.57 -7.97
CA LYS A 99 12.88 5.78 -8.59
C LYS A 99 14.34 5.48 -8.85
N GLU A 100 14.67 5.19 -10.11
CA GLU A 100 16.04 5.30 -10.59
C GLU A 100 16.53 6.70 -10.19
N THR A 101 17.42 6.75 -9.20
CA THR A 101 18.07 7.98 -8.81
C THR A 101 18.96 8.43 -9.97
N LYS A 102 18.42 9.23 -10.88
CA LYS A 102 19.25 10.09 -11.71
C LYS A 102 19.91 11.09 -10.77
N THR A 103 21.16 10.83 -10.41
CA THR A 103 22.03 11.78 -9.74
C THR A 103 22.32 12.92 -10.73
N VAL A 104 21.38 13.86 -10.88
CA VAL A 104 21.64 15.13 -11.56
C VAL A 104 22.31 16.04 -10.54
N GLN A 105 23.64 15.99 -10.60
CA GLN A 105 24.59 17.05 -10.33
C GLN A 105 23.96 18.43 -10.07
N GLN A 106 23.82 18.81 -8.79
CA GLN A 106 23.67 20.22 -8.43
C GLN A 106 25.06 20.82 -8.22
N LYS A 107 25.54 21.49 -9.27
CA LYS A 107 26.34 22.70 -9.10
C LYS A 107 25.38 23.79 -8.63
N GLU A 108 25.78 24.54 -7.61
CA GLU A 108 25.74 26.01 -7.51
C GLU A 108 26.30 26.39 -6.12
N HIS A 109 27.52 26.92 -6.01
CA HIS A 109 27.98 28.31 -6.26
C HIS A 109 27.68 29.30 -5.11
N ALA A 110 28.79 29.82 -4.54
CA ALA A 110 28.99 31.13 -3.88
C ALA A 110 28.31 31.35 -2.51
N LEU A 111 28.84 32.08 -1.52
CA LEU A 111 29.83 33.16 -1.47
C LEU A 111 30.27 33.40 0.01
N CYS A 112 31.43 34.03 0.21
CA CYS A 112 31.90 34.78 1.41
C CYS A 112 32.07 34.02 2.74
N ILE A 113 33.32 33.84 3.20
CA ILE A 113 34.08 34.77 4.08
C ILE A 113 35.58 34.56 3.85
#